data_AF-A0A1W9QTE9-F1
#
_entry.id   AF-A0A1W9QTE9-F1
#
_cell.length_a   1.000
_cell.length_b   1.000
_cell.length_c   1.000
_cell.angle_alpha   90.00
_cell.angle_beta   90.00
_cell.angle_gamma   90.00
#
_symmetry.space_group_name_H-M   'P 1'
#
loop_
_entity.id
_entity.type
_entity.pdbx_description
1 polymer ?
#
loop_
_entity_poly.entity_id
_entity_poly.type
_entity_poly.pdbx_seq_one_letter_code
_entity_poly.pdbx_strand_id
1 'polypeptide(L)'
;MIVGPTKNDGLKAEYIRNKGFDDNYFKDLIFEYPSKWKDASRKQIEGLLWDKLSDVLDEKAKFNKVTNLLQNLRKEEKIIRGSGKKWRLNL
;
A
#
# COMPACT_ATOMS: atom_id res chain seq x y z
N MET A 1 8.86 43.65 2.57
CA MET A 1 8.52 42.41 1.84
C MET A 1 8.00 41.42 2.88
N ILE A 2 6.69 41.24 3.00
CA ILE A 2 6.09 40.27 3.93
C ILE A 2 5.35 39.26 3.05
N VAL A 3 5.95 38.09 2.84
CA VAL A 3 5.25 36.94 2.25
C VAL A 3 4.41 36.32 3.35
N GLY A 4 3.09 36.52 3.28
CA GLY A 4 2.11 35.82 4.13
C GLY A 4 2.11 34.31 3.87
N PRO A 5 1.48 33.51 4.75
CA PRO A 5 1.52 32.06 4.68
C PRO A 5 1.01 31.59 3.32
N THR A 6 1.90 30.97 2.54
CA THR A 6 1.65 30.56 1.18
C THR A 6 0.47 29.58 1.13
N LYS A 7 -0.58 29.93 0.38
CA LYS A 7 -1.73 29.08 0.01
C LYS A 7 -1.26 27.69 -0.42
N ASN A 8 -1.36 26.70 0.46
CA ASN A 8 -0.85 25.34 0.21
C ASN A 8 -1.92 24.26 0.36
N ASP A 9 -3.19 24.63 0.47
CA ASP A 9 -4.27 23.67 0.70
C ASP A 9 -4.61 22.85 -0.55
N GLY A 10 -4.38 23.41 -1.75
CA GLY A 10 -4.50 22.68 -3.01
C GLY A 10 -3.51 21.52 -3.13
N LEU A 11 -2.24 21.76 -2.77
CA LEU A 11 -1.17 20.77 -2.80
C LEU A 11 -1.36 19.68 -1.73
N LYS A 12 -1.87 20.03 -0.54
CA LYS A 12 -2.26 19.05 0.49
C LYS A 12 -3.42 18.17 0.04
N ALA A 13 -4.44 18.75 -0.58
CA ALA A 13 -5.60 18.01 -1.06
C ALA A 13 -5.22 17.06 -2.21
N GLU A 14 -4.37 17.50 -3.13
CA GLU A 14 -3.84 16.67 -4.21
C GLU A 14 -2.95 15.53 -3.69
N TYR A 15 -2.08 15.82 -2.73
CA TYR A 15 -1.27 14.80 -2.04
C TYR A 15 -2.14 13.73 -1.38
N ILE A 16 -3.18 14.14 -0.63
CA ILE A 16 -4.10 13.18 0.03
C ILE A 16 -4.85 12.35 -1.01
N ARG A 17 -5.32 12.95 -2.11
CA ARG A 17 -6.01 12.25 -3.20
C ARG A 17 -5.09 11.23 -3.87
N ASN A 18 -3.93 11.66 -4.37
CA ASN A 18 -2.99 10.78 -5.08
C ASN A 18 -2.53 9.62 -4.19
N LYS A 19 -2.21 9.91 -2.91
CA LYS A 19 -1.86 8.87 -1.95
C LYS A 19 -2.98 7.86 -1.72
N GLY A 20 -4.23 8.33 -1.62
CA GLY A 20 -5.40 7.46 -1.46
C GLY A 20 -5.67 6.58 -2.68
N PHE A 21 -5.52 7.11 -3.88
CA PHE A 21 -5.63 6.34 -5.13
C PHE A 21 -4.55 5.27 -5.24
N ASP A 22 -3.29 5.62 -4.99
CA ASP A 22 -2.17 4.68 -4.98
C ASP A 22 -2.38 3.56 -3.96
N ASP A 23 -2.76 3.92 -2.73
CA ASP A 23 -2.98 2.94 -1.67
C ASP A 23 -4.10 1.96 -2.02
N ASN A 24 -5.22 2.45 -2.55
CA ASN A 24 -6.33 1.59 -2.95
C ASN A 24 -5.94 0.67 -4.12
N TYR A 25 -5.27 1.21 -5.15
CA TYR A 25 -4.77 0.41 -6.26
C TYR A 25 -3.84 -0.72 -5.80
N PHE A 26 -2.89 -0.44 -4.92
CA PHE A 26 -1.98 -1.47 -4.41
C PHE A 26 -2.69 -2.46 -3.49
N LYS A 27 -3.67 -2.02 -2.70
CA LYS A 27 -4.51 -2.91 -1.88
C LYS A 27 -5.28 -3.91 -2.75
N ASP A 28 -5.84 -3.46 -3.87
CA ASP A 28 -6.57 -4.31 -4.79
C ASP A 28 -5.66 -5.37 -5.43
N LEU A 29 -4.45 -4.97 -5.85
CA LEU A 29 -3.43 -5.93 -6.34
C LEU A 29 -3.04 -6.97 -5.28
N ILE A 30 -2.86 -6.55 -4.02
CA ILE A 30 -2.58 -7.47 -2.92
C ILE A 30 -3.75 -8.42 -2.70
N PHE A 31 -4.99 -7.96 -2.81
CA PHE A 31 -6.18 -8.78 -2.63
C PHE A 31 -6.38 -9.80 -3.78
N GLU A 32 -6.09 -9.40 -5.01
CA GLU A 32 -6.20 -10.26 -6.19
C GLU A 32 -5.18 -11.43 -6.17
N TYR A 33 -4.03 -11.25 -5.52
CA TYR A 33 -3.00 -12.29 -5.52
C TYR A 33 -3.42 -13.57 -4.75
N PRO A 34 -3.83 -13.52 -3.46
CA PRO A 34 -4.36 -14.69 -2.76
C PRO A 34 -5.67 -15.21 -3.36
N SER A 35 -6.47 -14.40 -4.06
CA SER A 35 -7.68 -14.90 -4.72
C SER A 35 -7.35 -15.89 -5.84
N LYS A 36 -6.23 -15.67 -6.56
CA LYS A 36 -5.74 -16.57 -7.62
C LYS A 36 -4.86 -17.71 -7.09
N TRP A 37 -4.04 -17.47 -6.07
CA TRP A 37 -2.97 -18.38 -5.65
C TRP A 37 -3.12 -18.95 -4.23
N LYS A 38 -4.28 -18.78 -3.59
CA LYS A 38 -4.65 -19.20 -2.20
C LYS A 38 -3.90 -18.48 -1.08
N ASP A 39 -2.61 -18.22 -1.23
CA ASP A 39 -1.81 -17.46 -0.25
C ASP A 39 -0.72 -16.61 -0.88
N ALA A 40 -0.27 -15.60 -0.13
CA ALA A 40 0.79 -14.68 -0.55
C ALA A 40 1.80 -14.49 0.58
N SER A 41 3.07 -14.84 0.33
CA SER A 41 4.15 -14.46 1.22
C SER A 41 4.48 -12.97 1.07
N ARG A 42 5.14 -12.41 2.10
CA ARG A 42 5.61 -11.02 2.06
C ARG A 42 6.50 -10.74 0.84
N LYS A 43 7.41 -11.66 0.52
CA LYS A 43 8.33 -11.53 -0.63
C LYS A 43 7.60 -11.51 -1.98
N GLN A 44 6.54 -12.33 -2.13
CA GLN A 44 5.71 -12.31 -3.34
C GLN A 44 4.99 -10.98 -3.50
N ILE A 45 4.46 -10.42 -2.41
CA ILE A 45 3.80 -9.10 -2.42
C ILE A 45 4.80 -7.99 -2.73
N GLU A 46 6.00 -8.05 -2.16
CA GLU A 46 7.08 -7.11 -2.50
C GLU A 46 7.39 -7.19 -3.98
N GLY A 47 7.65 -8.38 -4.54
CA GLY A 47 7.92 -8.55 -5.98
C GLY A 47 6.75 -8.11 -6.89
N LEU A 48 5.50 -8.21 -6.42
CA LEU A 48 4.33 -7.73 -7.17
C LEU A 48 4.31 -6.19 -7.29
N LEU A 49 4.70 -5.51 -6.22
CA LEU A 49 4.54 -4.06 -6.07
C LEU A 49 5.83 -3.27 -6.31
N TRP A 50 7.01 -3.86 -6.16
CA TRP A 50 8.28 -3.13 -6.07
C TRP A 50 8.54 -2.21 -7.28
N ASP A 51 8.29 -2.72 -8.47
CA ASP A 51 8.48 -2.03 -9.75
C ASP A 51 7.31 -1.08 -10.10
N LYS A 52 6.23 -1.12 -9.31
CA LYS A 52 5.05 -0.24 -9.46
C LYS A 52 5.03 0.89 -8.44
N LEU A 53 5.81 0.76 -7.37
CA LEU A 53 6.02 1.80 -6.38
C LEU A 53 6.91 2.89 -6.98
N SER A 54 6.57 4.15 -6.71
CA SER A 54 7.30 5.31 -7.21
C SER A 54 8.81 5.21 -6.97
N ASP A 55 9.59 5.59 -7.99
CA ASP A 55 11.05 5.59 -7.96
C ASP A 55 11.64 6.61 -6.98
N VAL A 56 10.83 7.55 -6.49
CA VAL A 56 11.22 8.49 -5.42
C VAL A 56 11.30 7.82 -4.05
N LEU A 57 10.74 6.61 -3.90
CA LEU A 57 10.78 5.85 -2.66
C LEU A 57 12.05 5.00 -2.61
N ASP A 58 12.83 5.18 -1.54
CA ASP A 58 13.91 4.25 -1.21
C ASP A 58 13.37 2.87 -0.79
N GLU A 59 14.26 1.87 -0.72
CA GLU A 59 13.87 0.49 -0.37
C GLU A 59 13.15 0.40 0.98
N LYS A 60 13.56 1.20 1.97
CA LYS A 60 12.96 1.22 3.30
C LYS A 60 11.55 1.82 3.24
N ALA A 61 11.35 2.87 2.45
CA ALA A 61 10.07 3.51 2.23
C ALA A 61 9.12 2.58 1.45
N LYS A 62 9.62 1.87 0.43
CA LYS A 62 8.87 0.83 -0.28
C LYS A 62 8.46 -0.30 0.67
N PHE A 63 9.37 -0.81 1.49
CA PHE A 63 9.08 -1.83 2.49
C PHE A 63 8.01 -1.36 3.50
N ASN A 64 8.14 -0.13 4.01
CA ASN A 64 7.17 0.45 4.93
C ASN A 64 5.79 0.63 4.28
N LYS A 65 5.75 1.05 3.02
CA LYS A 65 4.51 1.16 2.24
C LYS A 65 3.80 -0.18 2.14
N VAL A 66 4.49 -1.25 1.75
CA VAL A 66 3.92 -2.61 1.69
C VAL A 66 3.44 -3.07 3.07
N THR A 67 4.16 -2.75 4.14
CA THR A 67 3.72 -3.05 5.53
C THR A 67 2.42 -2.34 5.88
N ASN A 68 2.32 -1.05 5.57
CA ASN A 68 1.12 -0.27 5.84
C ASN A 68 -0.09 -0.79 5.04
N LEU A 69 0.10 -1.14 3.77
CA LEU A 69 -0.96 -1.71 2.93
C LEU A 69 -1.50 -3.02 3.51
N LEU A 70 -0.61 -3.94 3.87
CA LEU A 70 -0.97 -5.21 4.52
C LEU A 70 -1.70 -5.02 5.85
N GLN A 71 -1.20 -4.11 6.69
CA GLN A 71 -1.84 -3.81 7.97
C GLN A 71 -3.23 -3.20 7.78
N ASN A 72 -3.40 -2.32 6.79
CA ASN A 72 -4.69 -1.72 6.47
C ASN A 72 -5.68 -2.79 6.00
N LEU A 73 -5.30 -3.66 5.07
CA LEU A 73 -6.16 -4.77 4.62
C LEU A 73 -6.53 -5.72 5.76
N ARG A 74 -5.61 -5.98 6.69
CA ARG A 74 -5.89 -6.78 7.89
C ARG A 74 -6.89 -6.09 8.82
N LYS A 75 -6.75 -4.79 9.02
CA LYS A 75 -7.67 -3.98 9.85
C LYS A 75 -9.06 -3.87 9.22
N GLU A 76 -9.13 -3.85 7.89
CA GLU A 76 -10.35 -3.91 7.09
C GLU A 76 -10.94 -5.32 7.01
N GLU A 77 -10.36 -6.31 7.72
CA GLU A 77 -10.80 -7.71 7.70
C GLU A 77 -10.85 -8.35 6.31
N LYS A 78 -10.08 -7.83 5.33
CA LYS A 78 -10.00 -8.39 3.97
C LYS A 78 -9.01 -9.53 3.87
N ILE A 79 -7.94 -9.48 4.67
CA ILE A 79 -6.90 -10.52 4.70
C ILE A 79 -6.55 -10.92 6.13
N ILE A 80 -6.15 -12.16 6.29
CA ILE A 80 -5.65 -12.71 7.55
C ILE A 80 -4.25 -13.28 7.37
N ARG A 81 -3.52 -13.36 8.49
CA ARG A 81 -2.20 -14.01 8.52
C ARG A 81 -2.39 -15.49 8.81
N GLY A 82 -2.19 -16.32 7.79
CA GLY A 82 -2.24 -17.78 7.90
C GLY A 82 -0.94 -18.39 8.42
N SER A 83 -0.90 -19.74 8.40
CA SER A 83 0.30 -20.50 8.77
C SER A 83 1.49 -20.15 7.86
N GLY A 84 2.70 -20.19 8.43
CA GLY A 84 3.93 -19.87 7.68
C GLY A 84 4.12 -18.38 7.35
N LYS A 85 3.48 -17.47 8.11
CA LYS A 85 3.58 -16.00 7.92
C LYS A 85 3.07 -15.52 6.54
N LYS A 86 2.18 -16.30 5.91
CA LYS A 86 1.56 -15.94 4.63
C LYS A 86 0.22 -15.22 4.84
N TRP A 87 -0.15 -14.40 3.87
CA TRP A 87 -1.43 -13.70 3.81
C TRP A 87 -2.43 -14.49 3.00
N ARG A 88 -3.67 -14.54 3.47
CA ARG A 88 -4.81 -15.20 2.82
C ARG A 88 -6.00 -14.28 2.86
N LEU A 89 -6.96 -14.47 1.96
CA LEU A 89 -8.24 -13.80 2.07
C LEU A 89 -8.92 -14.19 3.39
N ASN A 90 -9.59 -13.22 3.99
CA ASN A 90 -10.55 -13.50 5.05
C ASN A 90 -11.85 -13.89 4.33
N LEU A 91 -12.21 -15.17 4.38
CA LEU A 91 -13.41 -15.75 3.77
C LEU A 91 -14.31 -16.32 4.86
#